data_AF-A0A2E1F7M5-F1
#
_entry.id   AF-A0A2E1F7M5-F1
#
_cell.length_a   1.000
_cell.length_b   1.000
_cell.length_c   1.000
_cell.angle_alpha   90.00
_cell.angle_beta   90.00
_cell.angle_gamma   90.00
#
_symmetry.space_group_name_H-M   'P 1'
#
loop_
_entity.id
_entity.type
_entity.pdbx_description
1 polymer ?
#
loop_
_entity_poly.entity_id
_entity_poly.type
_entity_poly.pdbx_seq_one_letter_code
_entity_poly.pdbx_strand_id
1 'polypeptide(L)'
;MNFFRKDPQQDKYFVEIRNSLELAYWVASDSDNFLEFFPELLNRNNLSIIIENSEQLKKLLNVSKDRIRLQLTGDHKECALLLEGYIQSMIKELDIKQSNQRKNESEDIKYTRILDIDSNFRKSYFKYMLDDVEYYRLKSYSKLSSALKEILAYGSCLDDDLESDFADKKRNKILKYLSEAERLILRSNRQLNIVRRTKSITKISQAGEYVVKDLNHTHKWKSSRAGDCAIAFGSGYFSEEYHRLQTEYNLIWQGVIQVQKETFAQINDLDIDELNFLDFQGKQYYSKLNEVGFKINEFILNGMNAYLPKFELLSSKTIKNHLQFLNV
;
A
#
# COMPACT_ATOMS: atom_id res chain seq x y z
N MET A 1 -12.24 -6.38 8.91
CA MET A 1 -12.59 -5.50 10.05
C MET A 1 -13.57 -6.17 10.99
N ASN A 2 -13.46 -5.94 12.29
CA ASN A 2 -14.28 -6.54 13.35
C ASN A 2 -15.70 -5.93 13.47
N PHE A 3 -15.95 -4.81 12.79
CA PHE A 3 -17.27 -4.18 12.69
C PHE A 3 -18.08 -4.63 11.46
N PHE A 4 -17.47 -5.35 10.51
CA PHE A 4 -18.19 -5.84 9.33
C PHE A 4 -19.33 -6.78 9.74
N ARG A 5 -20.39 -6.80 8.93
CA ARG A 5 -21.66 -7.55 9.09
C ARG A 5 -22.62 -7.04 10.15
N LYS A 6 -22.25 -5.99 10.89
CA LYS A 6 -23.17 -5.35 11.82
C LYS A 6 -24.19 -4.48 11.07
N ASP A 7 -23.77 -3.82 10.01
CA ASP A 7 -24.60 -2.98 9.14
C ASP A 7 -24.09 -3.06 7.68
N PRO A 8 -24.78 -3.79 6.79
CA PRO A 8 -24.34 -3.96 5.40
C PRO A 8 -24.26 -2.66 4.59
N GLN A 9 -25.09 -1.66 4.92
CA GLN A 9 -25.05 -0.38 4.22
C GLN A 9 -23.82 0.42 4.63
N GLN A 10 -23.50 0.44 5.93
CA GLN A 10 -22.26 1.03 6.44
C GLN A 10 -21.03 0.30 5.91
N ASP A 11 -21.07 -1.03 5.82
CA ASP A 11 -20.00 -1.84 5.23
C ASP A 11 -19.72 -1.42 3.78
N LYS A 12 -20.77 -1.26 2.97
CA LYS A 12 -20.65 -0.80 1.58
C LYS A 12 -20.02 0.59 1.50
N TYR A 13 -20.53 1.56 2.26
CA TYR A 13 -19.98 2.92 2.26
C TYR A 13 -18.53 2.94 2.70
N PHE A 14 -18.19 2.17 3.74
CA PHE A 14 -16.83 2.10 4.25
C PHE A 14 -15.88 1.50 3.22
N VAL A 15 -16.25 0.41 2.54
CA VAL A 15 -15.41 -0.19 1.49
C VAL A 15 -15.14 0.81 0.37
N GLU A 16 -16.16 1.51 -0.11
CA GLU A 16 -16.00 2.49 -1.18
C GLU A 16 -15.08 3.66 -0.77
N ILE A 17 -15.31 4.22 0.42
CA ILE A 17 -14.50 5.31 0.97
C ILE A 17 -13.06 4.86 1.20
N ARG A 18 -12.87 3.70 1.83
CA ARG A 18 -11.54 3.13 2.10
C ARG A 18 -10.74 2.99 0.82
N ASN A 19 -11.32 2.36 -0.22
CA ASN A 19 -10.61 2.13 -1.47
C ASN A 19 -10.37 3.44 -2.23
N SER A 20 -11.25 4.43 -2.10
CA SER A 20 -11.04 5.78 -2.66
C SER A 20 -9.85 6.48 -2.00
N LEU A 21 -9.72 6.37 -0.68
CA LEU A 21 -8.59 6.91 0.06
C LEU A 21 -7.29 6.18 -0.30
N GLU A 22 -7.29 4.84 -0.27
CA GLU A 22 -6.10 4.03 -0.59
C GLU A 22 -5.64 4.26 -2.04
N LEU A 23 -6.55 4.38 -3.01
CA LEU A 23 -6.22 4.79 -4.37
C LEU A 23 -5.48 6.14 -4.39
N ALA A 24 -5.97 7.10 -3.61
CA ALA A 24 -5.35 8.42 -3.52
C ALA A 24 -3.90 8.32 -2.98
N TYR A 25 -3.67 7.46 -1.99
CA TYR A 25 -2.32 7.17 -1.50
C TYR A 25 -1.42 6.58 -2.60
N TRP A 26 -1.89 5.57 -3.33
CA TRP A 26 -1.08 4.91 -4.36
C TRP A 26 -0.68 5.85 -5.51
N VAL A 27 -1.57 6.72 -5.96
CA VAL A 27 -1.25 7.71 -7.00
C VAL A 27 -0.26 8.77 -6.50
N ALA A 28 -0.39 9.19 -5.24
CA ALA A 28 0.58 10.12 -4.65
C ALA A 28 1.96 9.47 -4.50
N SER A 29 1.99 8.23 -3.99
CA SER A 29 3.24 7.45 -3.85
C SER A 29 3.88 7.13 -5.19
N ASP A 30 3.08 6.94 -6.26
CA ASP A 30 3.57 6.77 -7.63
C ASP A 30 4.30 8.02 -8.13
N SER A 31 3.73 9.19 -7.88
CA SER A 31 4.32 10.46 -8.29
C SER A 31 5.61 10.78 -7.52
N ASP A 32 5.62 10.53 -6.20
CA ASP A 32 6.81 10.73 -5.36
C ASP A 32 7.93 9.75 -5.75
N ASN A 33 7.63 8.45 -5.85
CA ASN A 33 8.60 7.44 -6.28
C ASN A 33 9.18 7.74 -7.66
N PHE A 34 8.37 8.24 -8.60
CA PHE A 34 8.87 8.63 -9.92
C PHE A 34 9.91 9.75 -9.84
N LEU A 35 9.64 10.78 -9.03
CA LEU A 35 10.53 11.93 -8.90
C LEU A 35 11.80 11.60 -8.13
N GLU A 36 11.68 10.75 -7.11
CA GLU A 36 12.80 10.37 -6.27
C GLU A 36 13.73 9.38 -6.98
N PHE A 37 13.17 8.35 -7.61
CA PHE A 37 13.97 7.24 -8.14
C PHE A 37 14.28 7.32 -9.63
N PHE A 38 13.54 8.13 -10.39
CA PHE A 38 13.69 8.24 -11.84
C PHE A 38 13.75 9.70 -12.34
N PRO A 39 14.54 10.59 -11.70
CA PRO A 39 14.63 12.00 -12.08
C PRO A 39 15.12 12.20 -13.52
N GLU A 40 15.88 11.25 -14.08
CA GLU A 40 16.36 11.27 -15.46
C GLU A 40 15.23 11.14 -16.49
N LEU A 41 14.07 10.61 -16.11
CA LEU A 41 12.89 10.49 -16.96
C LEU A 41 11.97 11.72 -16.88
N LEU A 42 12.32 12.72 -16.07
CA LEU A 42 11.50 13.92 -15.89
C LEU A 42 11.51 14.78 -17.16
N ASN A 43 10.32 15.02 -17.70
CA ASN A 43 10.10 15.90 -18.85
C ASN A 43 8.75 16.62 -18.71
N ARG A 44 8.42 17.52 -19.64
CA ARG A 44 7.18 18.31 -19.61
C ARG A 44 5.91 17.44 -19.55
N ASN A 45 5.89 16.31 -20.26
CA ASN A 45 4.72 15.43 -20.30
C ASN A 45 4.53 14.74 -18.94
N ASN A 46 5.59 14.15 -18.39
CA ASN A 46 5.55 13.49 -17.09
C ASN A 46 5.22 14.48 -15.96
N LEU A 47 5.71 15.72 -16.04
CA LEU A 47 5.35 16.76 -15.09
C LEU A 47 3.86 17.16 -15.18
N SER A 48 3.28 17.21 -16.39
CA SER A 48 1.83 17.47 -16.56
C SER A 48 0.99 16.41 -15.86
N ILE A 49 1.34 15.13 -16.05
CA ILE A 49 0.67 13.99 -15.42
C ILE A 49 0.69 14.12 -13.89
N ILE A 50 1.84 14.46 -13.31
CA ILE A 50 1.98 14.66 -11.86
C ILE A 50 1.07 15.78 -11.36
N ILE A 51 1.01 16.91 -12.07
CA ILE A 51 0.17 18.05 -11.71
C ILE A 51 -1.32 17.68 -11.81
N GLU A 52 -1.73 17.03 -12.90
CA GLU A 52 -3.10 16.58 -13.13
C GLU A 52 -3.54 15.56 -12.06
N ASN A 53 -2.70 14.58 -11.76
CA ASN A 53 -2.93 13.63 -10.68
C ASN A 53 -3.11 14.35 -9.34
N SER A 54 -2.25 15.33 -9.01
CA SER A 54 -2.35 16.12 -7.78
C SER A 54 -3.69 16.86 -7.64
N GLU A 55 -4.21 17.42 -8.72
CA GLU A 55 -5.52 18.09 -8.72
C GLU A 55 -6.68 17.10 -8.54
N GLN A 56 -6.62 15.96 -9.21
CA GLN A 56 -7.63 14.90 -9.07
C GLN A 56 -7.63 14.27 -7.68
N LEU A 57 -6.45 14.09 -7.08
CA LEU A 57 -6.28 13.62 -5.71
C LEU A 57 -6.98 14.53 -4.72
N LYS A 58 -6.81 15.86 -4.84
CA LYS A 58 -7.48 16.83 -3.96
C LYS A 58 -9.00 16.71 -4.04
N LYS A 59 -9.55 16.55 -5.25
CA LYS A 59 -10.99 16.34 -5.45
C LYS A 59 -11.46 15.05 -4.80
N LEU A 60 -10.76 13.93 -5.03
CA LEU A 60 -11.11 12.63 -4.47
C LEU A 60 -11.07 12.61 -2.93
N LEU A 61 -10.06 13.25 -2.33
CA LEU A 61 -9.95 13.38 -0.88
C LEU A 61 -11.08 14.22 -0.29
N ASN A 62 -11.43 15.35 -0.91
CA ASN A 62 -12.53 16.20 -0.42
C ASN A 62 -13.88 15.46 -0.49
N VAL A 63 -14.15 14.75 -1.59
CA VAL A 63 -15.35 13.91 -1.70
C VAL A 63 -15.35 12.81 -0.62
N SER A 64 -14.21 12.15 -0.40
CA SER A 64 -14.10 11.10 0.63
C SER A 64 -14.35 11.66 2.03
N LYS A 65 -13.84 12.85 2.36
CA LYS A 65 -14.10 13.56 3.63
C LYS A 65 -15.58 13.80 3.84
N ASP A 66 -16.26 14.37 2.84
CA ASP A 66 -17.68 14.68 2.94
C ASP A 66 -18.49 13.41 3.14
N ARG A 67 -18.15 12.34 2.42
CA ARG A 67 -18.80 11.04 2.56
C ARG A 67 -18.57 10.40 3.93
N ILE A 68 -17.37 10.48 4.51
CA ILE A 68 -17.14 10.02 5.89
C ILE A 68 -18.04 10.79 6.87
N ARG A 69 -18.18 12.10 6.67
CA ARG A 69 -19.00 12.94 7.56
C ARG A 69 -20.49 12.63 7.45
N LEU A 70 -20.98 12.47 6.23
CA LEU A 70 -22.40 12.39 5.89
C LEU A 70 -22.97 10.96 5.85
N GLN A 71 -22.15 9.95 5.53
CA GLN A 71 -22.62 8.58 5.24
C GLN A 71 -22.19 7.56 6.28
N LEU A 72 -21.06 7.78 6.97
CA LEU A 72 -20.55 6.83 7.97
C LEU A 72 -20.95 7.20 9.40
N THR A 73 -21.19 6.17 10.21
CA THR A 73 -21.45 6.27 11.66
C THR A 73 -20.67 5.19 12.43
N GLY A 74 -20.62 5.32 13.78
CA GLY A 74 -20.00 4.33 14.67
C GLY A 74 -18.56 3.93 14.34
N ASP A 75 -18.25 2.64 14.53
CA ASP A 75 -16.92 2.05 14.28
C ASP A 75 -16.43 2.31 12.85
N HIS A 76 -17.32 2.27 11.85
CA HIS A 76 -16.98 2.53 10.44
C HIS A 76 -16.45 3.95 10.26
N LYS A 77 -17.13 4.94 10.85
CA LYS A 77 -16.72 6.35 10.78
C LYS A 77 -15.39 6.56 11.48
N GLU A 78 -15.24 6.04 12.71
CA GLU A 78 -14.00 6.20 13.47
C GLU A 78 -12.81 5.57 12.74
N CYS A 79 -12.98 4.37 12.19
CA CYS A 79 -11.95 3.70 11.41
C CYS A 79 -11.62 4.46 10.12
N ALA A 80 -12.62 5.00 9.42
CA ALA A 80 -12.40 5.77 8.19
C ALA A 80 -11.71 7.11 8.46
N LEU A 81 -12.01 7.77 9.58
CA LEU A 81 -11.32 9.00 9.99
C LEU A 81 -9.85 8.75 10.31
N LEU A 82 -9.49 7.63 10.95
CA LEU A 82 -8.08 7.27 11.15
C LEU A 82 -7.35 7.09 9.83
N LEU A 83 -7.96 6.38 8.87
CA LEU A 83 -7.38 6.15 7.56
C LEU A 83 -7.25 7.44 6.75
N GLU A 84 -8.28 8.29 6.78
CA GLU A 84 -8.31 9.58 6.12
C GLU A 84 -7.21 10.52 6.64
N GLY A 85 -7.03 10.59 7.97
CA GLY A 85 -5.99 11.41 8.59
C GLY A 85 -4.59 10.90 8.27
N TYR A 86 -4.39 9.58 8.28
CA TYR A 86 -3.13 8.96 7.85
C TYR A 86 -2.81 9.29 6.40
N ILE A 87 -3.74 9.06 5.48
CA ILE A 87 -3.52 9.26 4.03
C ILE A 87 -3.28 10.73 3.70
N GLN A 88 -3.98 11.66 4.35
CA GLN A 88 -3.67 13.08 4.19
C GLN A 88 -2.29 13.45 4.68
N SER A 89 -1.87 12.91 5.82
CA SER A 89 -0.53 13.17 6.36
C SER A 89 0.54 12.62 5.43
N MET A 90 0.33 11.42 4.86
CA MET A 90 1.23 10.85 3.86
C MET A 90 1.27 11.70 2.59
N ILE A 91 0.12 12.00 1.97
CA ILE A 91 0.06 12.82 0.75
C ILE A 91 0.70 14.19 0.96
N LYS A 92 0.59 14.76 2.16
CA LYS A 92 1.26 16.02 2.53
C LYS A 92 2.78 15.91 2.48
N GLU A 93 3.35 14.81 3.01
CA GLU A 93 4.81 14.58 2.98
C GLU A 93 5.32 14.18 1.59
N LEU A 94 4.45 13.64 0.73
CA LEU A 94 4.73 13.29 -0.68
C LEU A 94 4.46 14.46 -1.66
N ASP A 95 3.91 15.59 -1.20
CA ASP A 95 3.53 16.72 -2.06
C ASP A 95 4.77 17.55 -2.45
N ILE A 96 5.06 17.58 -3.75
CA ILE A 96 6.16 18.32 -4.38
C ILE A 96 6.09 19.81 -4.11
N LYS A 97 4.88 20.37 -3.91
CA LYS A 97 4.75 21.80 -3.57
C LYS A 97 5.22 22.08 -2.15
N GLN A 98 5.07 21.12 -1.24
CA GLN A 98 5.51 21.26 0.15
C GLN A 98 6.98 20.90 0.35
N SER A 99 7.52 19.96 -0.43
CA SER A 99 8.97 19.70 -0.44
C SER A 99 9.76 20.97 -0.82
N ASN A 100 9.23 21.77 -1.76
CA ASN A 100 9.81 23.07 -2.12
C ASN A 100 9.79 24.11 -0.98
N GLN A 101 8.91 23.99 0.01
CA GLN A 101 8.89 24.86 1.20
C GLN A 101 9.85 24.37 2.29
N ARG A 102 10.31 23.12 2.20
CA ARG A 102 11.23 22.47 3.16
C ARG A 102 12.59 22.13 2.53
N LYS A 103 13.04 22.90 1.52
CA LYS A 103 14.27 22.63 0.75
C LYS A 103 15.55 22.44 1.58
N ASN A 104 15.58 22.96 2.80
CA ASN A 104 16.75 22.90 3.68
C ASN A 104 16.63 21.82 4.77
N GLU A 105 15.56 21.02 4.75
CA GLU A 105 15.37 19.92 5.69
C GLU A 105 16.06 18.66 5.18
N SER A 106 16.75 17.92 6.07
CA SER A 106 17.36 16.66 5.69
C SER A 106 16.31 15.59 5.38
N GLU A 107 16.64 14.68 4.45
CA GLU A 107 15.78 13.56 4.09
C GLU A 107 15.47 12.67 5.31
N ASP A 108 16.42 12.51 6.23
CA ASP A 108 16.23 11.77 7.48
C ASP A 108 15.08 12.32 8.33
N ILE A 109 14.90 13.64 8.36
CA ILE A 109 13.80 14.26 9.10
C ILE A 109 12.45 13.98 8.39
N LYS A 110 12.40 14.05 7.06
CA LYS A 110 11.23 13.64 6.25
C LYS A 110 10.86 12.20 6.56
N TYR A 111 11.83 11.29 6.46
CA TYR A 111 11.60 9.86 6.69
C TYR A 111 11.21 9.53 8.12
N THR A 112 11.84 10.15 9.11
CA THR A 112 11.48 9.97 10.52
C THR A 112 10.03 10.36 10.78
N ARG A 113 9.57 11.50 10.24
CA ARG A 113 8.16 11.91 10.36
C ARG A 113 7.21 10.92 9.70
N ILE A 114 7.53 10.47 8.48
CA ILE A 114 6.72 9.47 7.78
C ILE A 114 6.57 8.20 8.64
N LEU A 115 7.68 7.71 9.22
CA LEU A 115 7.68 6.52 10.05
C LEU A 115 6.96 6.72 11.40
N ASP A 116 6.89 7.94 11.91
CA ASP A 116 6.12 8.28 13.12
C ASP A 116 4.63 8.39 12.85
N ILE A 117 4.23 9.06 11.75
CA ILE A 117 2.85 9.11 11.25
C ILE A 117 2.32 7.67 11.09
N ASP A 118 3.11 6.84 10.42
CA ASP A 118 2.82 5.44 10.16
C ASP A 118 2.66 4.60 11.44
N SER A 119 3.61 4.71 12.37
CA SER A 119 3.56 4.00 13.65
C SER A 119 2.33 4.37 14.48
N ASN A 120 2.01 5.67 14.54
CA ASN A 120 0.87 6.18 15.29
C ASN A 120 -0.47 5.75 14.67
N PHE A 121 -0.57 5.78 13.34
CA PHE A 121 -1.73 5.27 12.62
C PHE A 121 -1.96 3.78 12.93
N ARG A 122 -0.93 2.93 12.75
CA ARG A 122 -1.09 1.48 12.91
C ARG A 122 -1.46 1.06 14.32
N LYS A 123 -0.88 1.70 15.35
CA LYS A 123 -1.27 1.49 16.75
C LYS A 123 -2.77 1.66 16.97
N SER A 124 -3.34 2.69 16.35
CA SER A 124 -4.77 3.02 16.48
C SER A 124 -5.64 2.16 15.55
N TYR A 125 -5.15 1.82 14.36
CA TYR A 125 -5.90 1.12 13.33
C TYR A 125 -6.09 -0.37 13.65
N PHE A 126 -5.10 -1.02 14.29
CA PHE A 126 -5.16 -2.45 14.57
C PHE A 126 -6.35 -2.89 15.44
N LYS A 127 -6.93 -1.99 16.24
CA LYS A 127 -8.11 -2.31 17.07
C LYS A 127 -9.36 -2.67 16.25
N TYR A 128 -9.40 -2.30 14.96
CA TYR A 128 -10.50 -2.61 14.05
C TYR A 128 -10.26 -3.86 13.20
N MET A 129 -9.05 -4.41 13.21
CA MET A 129 -8.65 -5.50 12.34
C MET A 129 -9.09 -6.87 12.90
N LEU A 130 -9.32 -7.82 12.00
CA LEU A 130 -9.39 -9.25 12.34
C LEU A 130 -8.04 -9.89 11.97
N ASP A 131 -7.71 -11.04 12.55
CA ASP A 131 -6.48 -11.79 12.25
C ASP A 131 -6.50 -12.45 10.85
N ASP A 132 -6.59 -11.62 9.81
CA ASP A 132 -6.72 -11.97 8.40
C ASP A 132 -5.50 -11.54 7.54
N VAL A 133 -5.60 -11.77 6.22
CA VAL A 133 -4.55 -11.48 5.23
C VAL A 133 -4.04 -10.05 5.37
N GLU A 134 -4.96 -9.10 5.55
CA GLU A 134 -4.65 -7.68 5.63
C GLU A 134 -3.99 -7.33 6.96
N TYR A 135 -4.43 -7.94 8.07
CA TYR A 135 -3.78 -7.76 9.37
C TYR A 135 -2.32 -8.21 9.37
N TYR A 136 -2.02 -9.40 8.83
CA TYR A 136 -0.64 -9.87 8.74
C TYR A 136 0.20 -9.01 7.79
N ARG A 137 -0.41 -8.51 6.71
CA ARG A 137 0.24 -7.55 5.81
C ARG A 137 0.58 -6.24 6.54
N LEU A 138 -0.37 -5.62 7.24
CA LEU A 138 -0.13 -4.39 8.02
C LEU A 138 0.88 -4.59 9.15
N LYS A 139 0.89 -5.76 9.81
CA LYS A 139 1.94 -6.10 10.78
C LYS A 139 3.31 -6.23 10.12
N SER A 140 3.38 -6.82 8.92
CA SER A 140 4.62 -6.89 8.15
C SER A 140 5.13 -5.48 7.82
N TYR A 141 4.25 -4.58 7.38
CA TYR A 141 4.56 -3.17 7.23
C TYR A 141 5.10 -2.51 8.52
N SER A 142 4.47 -2.74 9.68
CA SER A 142 4.97 -2.20 10.96
C SER A 142 6.39 -2.66 11.29
N LYS A 143 6.72 -3.90 10.93
CA LYS A 143 8.05 -4.45 11.13
C LYS A 143 9.05 -3.88 10.13
N LEU A 144 8.66 -3.66 8.88
CA LEU A 144 9.51 -2.92 7.95
C LEU A 144 9.74 -1.48 8.43
N SER A 145 8.71 -0.76 8.88
CA SER A 145 8.89 0.60 9.44
C SER A 145 9.86 0.60 10.63
N SER A 146 9.82 -0.44 11.46
CA SER A 146 10.78 -0.59 12.57
C SER A 146 12.21 -0.84 12.07
N ALA A 147 12.37 -1.63 11.00
CA ALA A 147 13.66 -1.82 10.34
C ALA A 147 14.17 -0.49 9.74
N LEU A 148 13.33 0.25 9.01
CA LEU A 148 13.69 1.55 8.42
C LEU A 148 14.15 2.58 9.46
N LYS A 149 13.52 2.61 10.65
CA LYS A 149 14.01 3.45 11.76
C LYS A 149 15.42 3.09 12.20
N GLU A 150 15.72 1.79 12.29
CA GLU A 150 17.08 1.35 12.63
C GLU A 150 18.06 1.54 11.47
N ILE A 151 17.61 1.51 10.21
CA ILE A 151 18.41 1.82 9.02
C ILE A 151 18.83 3.30 9.02
N LEU A 152 17.90 4.23 9.27
CA LEU A 152 18.25 5.65 9.40
C LEU A 152 19.26 5.86 10.52
N ALA A 153 19.05 5.22 11.67
CA ALA A 153 20.00 5.27 12.78
C ALA A 153 21.35 4.61 12.46
N TYR A 154 21.38 3.61 11.57
CA TYR A 154 22.60 2.96 11.10
C TYR A 154 23.41 3.88 10.19
N GLY A 155 22.75 4.61 9.29
CA GLY A 155 23.41 5.61 8.42
C GLY A 155 24.19 6.65 9.22
N SER A 156 23.58 7.19 10.28
CA SER A 156 24.26 8.14 11.19
C SER A 156 25.47 7.53 11.94
N CYS A 157 25.62 6.20 11.98
CA CYS A 157 26.77 5.55 12.60
C CYS A 157 27.99 5.45 11.69
N LEU A 158 27.82 5.66 10.38
CA LEU A 158 28.91 5.56 9.41
C LEU A 158 29.70 6.88 9.29
N ASP A 159 29.09 8.00 9.69
CA ASP A 159 29.69 9.34 9.60
C ASP A 159 30.55 9.71 10.82
N ASP A 160 30.21 9.15 11.97
CA ASP A 160 31.00 9.27 13.20
C ASP A 160 31.88 8.01 13.30
N ASP A 161 33.17 8.11 13.65
CA ASP A 161 34.10 6.99 13.91
C ASP A 161 33.66 6.11 15.12
N LEU A 162 32.37 5.77 15.21
CA LEU A 162 31.72 4.98 16.23
C LEU A 162 32.11 3.51 16.09
N GLU A 163 32.32 2.88 17.24
CA GLU A 163 32.76 1.50 17.38
C GLU A 163 31.96 0.53 16.48
N SER A 164 32.68 -0.33 15.73
CA SER A 164 32.13 -1.43 14.91
C SER A 164 31.01 -2.21 15.62
N ASP A 165 31.14 -2.38 16.94
CA ASP A 165 30.16 -3.03 17.80
C ASP A 165 28.77 -2.37 17.80
N PHE A 166 28.68 -1.04 17.65
CA PHE A 166 27.41 -0.33 17.61
C PHE A 166 26.72 -0.49 16.25
N ALA A 167 27.48 -0.35 15.16
CA ALA A 167 26.99 -0.60 13.80
C ALA A 167 26.47 -2.05 13.65
N ASP A 168 27.21 -3.03 14.18
CA ASP A 168 26.79 -4.44 14.18
C ASP A 168 25.53 -4.67 15.02
N LYS A 169 25.38 -4.01 16.18
CA LYS A 169 24.13 -4.07 16.96
C LYS A 169 22.95 -3.52 16.18
N LYS A 170 23.13 -2.43 15.43
CA LYS A 170 22.09 -1.84 14.58
C LYS A 170 21.73 -2.75 13.42
N ARG A 171 22.72 -3.24 12.67
CA ARG A 171 22.54 -4.23 11.59
C ARG A 171 21.77 -5.47 12.06
N ASN A 172 22.13 -6.03 13.22
CA ASN A 172 21.42 -7.18 13.79
C ASN A 172 19.95 -6.88 14.14
N LYS A 173 19.64 -5.66 14.62
CA LYS A 173 18.25 -5.24 14.85
C LYS A 173 17.48 -5.08 13.54
N ILE A 174 18.10 -4.50 12.51
CA ILE A 174 17.52 -4.37 11.17
C ILE A 174 17.13 -5.75 10.64
N LEU A 175 18.08 -6.69 10.63
CA LEU A 175 17.86 -8.07 10.16
C LEU A 175 16.78 -8.81 10.96
N LYS A 176 16.72 -8.59 12.28
CA LYS A 176 15.65 -9.13 13.12
C LYS A 176 14.28 -8.61 12.67
N TYR A 177 14.11 -7.30 12.51
CA TYR A 177 12.83 -6.72 12.09
C TYR A 177 12.43 -7.16 10.68
N LEU A 178 13.39 -7.23 9.73
CA LEU A 178 13.14 -7.72 8.37
C LEU A 178 12.71 -9.20 8.37
N SER A 179 13.35 -10.04 9.18
CA SER A 179 12.97 -11.45 9.34
C SER A 179 11.58 -11.61 9.97
N GLU A 180 11.21 -10.73 10.91
CA GLU A 180 9.85 -10.69 11.45
C GLU A 180 8.82 -10.24 10.38
N ALA A 181 9.15 -9.23 9.57
CA ALA A 181 8.31 -8.74 8.48
C ALA A 181 8.07 -9.84 7.42
N GLU A 182 9.12 -10.58 7.06
CA GLU A 182 9.09 -11.70 6.11
C GLU A 182 8.15 -12.81 6.61
N ARG A 183 8.32 -13.24 7.86
CA ARG A 183 7.45 -14.25 8.48
C ARG A 183 5.98 -13.85 8.48
N LEU A 184 5.68 -12.57 8.67
CA LEU A 184 4.31 -12.04 8.66
C LEU A 184 3.72 -12.02 7.25
N ILE A 185 4.47 -11.60 6.23
CA ILE A 185 3.96 -11.65 4.84
C ILE A 185 3.80 -13.11 4.35
N LEU A 186 4.69 -14.02 4.74
CA LEU A 186 4.52 -15.46 4.48
C LEU A 186 3.25 -16.01 5.15
N ARG A 187 2.91 -15.54 6.35
CA ARG A 187 1.65 -15.89 7.01
C ARG A 187 0.43 -15.32 6.28
N SER A 188 0.50 -14.07 5.81
CA SER A 188 -0.52 -13.46 4.95
C SER A 188 -0.74 -14.30 3.68
N ASN A 189 0.34 -14.73 3.02
CA ASN A 189 0.30 -15.62 1.85
C ASN A 189 -0.34 -16.98 2.14
N ARG A 190 0.01 -17.60 3.28
CA ARG A 190 -0.62 -18.87 3.70
C ARG A 190 -2.12 -18.69 3.88
N GLN A 191 -2.55 -17.61 4.54
CA GLN A 191 -3.97 -17.34 4.71
C GLN A 191 -4.67 -17.11 3.37
N LEU A 192 -4.10 -16.30 2.49
CA LEU A 192 -4.66 -16.03 1.16
C LEU A 192 -4.81 -17.32 0.33
N ASN A 193 -3.89 -18.26 0.47
CA ASN A 193 -3.95 -19.57 -0.19
C ASN A 193 -4.94 -20.55 0.48
N ILE A 194 -5.13 -20.48 1.80
CA ILE A 194 -6.18 -21.24 2.49
C ILE A 194 -7.55 -20.83 1.93
N VAL A 195 -7.84 -19.54 1.82
CA VAL A 195 -9.11 -19.02 1.25
C VAL A 195 -9.37 -19.56 -0.16
N ARG A 196 -8.32 -19.67 -0.99
CA ARG A 196 -8.42 -20.25 -2.33
C ARG A 196 -8.77 -21.75 -2.29
N ARG A 197 -8.20 -22.50 -1.35
CA ARG A 197 -8.45 -23.94 -1.19
C ARG A 197 -9.80 -24.23 -0.52
N THR A 198 -10.28 -23.42 0.40
CA THR A 198 -11.63 -23.58 0.97
C THR A 198 -12.75 -23.14 0.02
N LYS A 199 -12.47 -22.50 -1.11
CA LYS A 199 -13.45 -22.39 -2.21
C LYS A 199 -13.72 -23.72 -2.92
N SER A 200 -12.85 -24.73 -2.80
CA SER A 200 -13.15 -26.11 -3.22
C SER A 200 -13.74 -26.98 -2.10
N ILE A 201 -13.69 -26.52 -0.84
CA ILE A 201 -14.26 -27.21 0.34
C ILE A 201 -14.91 -26.15 1.26
N THR A 202 -16.21 -25.95 1.04
CA THR A 202 -17.23 -25.26 1.83
C THR A 202 -16.78 -24.46 3.07
N LYS A 203 -17.12 -23.15 3.07
CA LYS A 203 -17.16 -22.18 4.20
C LYS A 203 -15.83 -21.97 4.96
N ILE A 204 -15.13 -20.85 4.70
CA ILE A 204 -14.50 -19.95 5.71
C ILE A 204 -13.82 -18.73 5.04
N SER A 205 -14.04 -17.54 5.64
CA SER A 205 -13.37 -16.22 5.50
C SER A 205 -13.89 -15.11 4.56
N GLN A 206 -15.21 -14.99 4.38
CA GLN A 206 -16.07 -13.94 4.96
C GLN A 206 -15.70 -12.43 5.15
N ALA A 207 -14.58 -11.89 4.62
CA ALA A 207 -14.40 -10.42 4.52
C ALA A 207 -14.35 -9.92 3.06
N GLY A 208 -13.57 -10.58 2.20
CA GLY A 208 -13.60 -10.32 0.75
C GLY A 208 -14.77 -10.98 0.03
N GLU A 209 -15.28 -12.10 0.56
CA GLU A 209 -16.42 -12.82 -0.04
C GLU A 209 -17.79 -12.16 0.22
N TYR A 210 -17.91 -11.21 1.15
CA TYR A 210 -19.22 -10.65 1.54
C TYR A 210 -19.56 -9.32 0.90
N VAL A 211 -18.56 -8.54 0.45
CA VAL A 211 -18.82 -7.52 -0.57
C VAL A 211 -19.45 -8.18 -1.81
N VAL A 212 -19.11 -9.46 -2.06
CA VAL A 212 -19.53 -10.24 -3.22
C VAL A 212 -20.81 -11.09 -2.97
N LYS A 213 -21.03 -11.65 -1.77
CA LYS A 213 -22.20 -12.52 -1.47
C LYS A 213 -23.44 -11.77 -0.98
N ASP A 214 -23.34 -10.67 -0.24
CA ASP A 214 -24.52 -9.90 0.20
C ASP A 214 -25.11 -8.99 -0.90
N LEU A 215 -24.31 -8.65 -1.92
CA LEU A 215 -24.80 -8.03 -3.15
C LEU A 215 -25.62 -9.00 -4.03
N ASN A 216 -25.52 -10.31 -3.81
CA ASN A 216 -26.19 -11.33 -4.62
C ASN A 216 -27.39 -12.01 -3.93
N HIS A 217 -27.57 -11.90 -2.62
CA HIS A 217 -28.61 -12.65 -1.89
C HIS A 217 -29.70 -11.83 -1.20
N THR A 218 -29.72 -10.50 -1.32
CA THR A 218 -30.86 -9.70 -0.88
C THR A 218 -31.89 -9.54 -2.01
N HIS A 219 -32.93 -10.39 -1.94
CA HIS A 219 -34.27 -10.26 -2.53
C HIS A 219 -34.43 -9.40 -3.79
N LYS A 220 -34.89 -10.04 -4.89
CA LYS A 220 -35.77 -9.48 -5.94
C LYS A 220 -35.90 -7.94 -5.89
N TRP A 221 -34.85 -7.24 -6.32
CA TRP A 221 -34.93 -5.81 -6.59
C TRP A 221 -35.78 -5.63 -7.86
N LYS A 222 -37.09 -5.55 -7.69
CA LYS A 222 -38.02 -5.03 -8.71
C LYS A 222 -37.87 -3.50 -8.75
N SER A 223 -36.74 -3.02 -9.23
CA SER A 223 -36.67 -1.69 -9.82
C SER A 223 -35.96 -1.82 -11.16
N SER A 224 -36.58 -1.26 -12.19
CA SER A 224 -36.31 -1.46 -13.62
C SER A 224 -34.95 -0.92 -14.11
N ARG A 225 -33.98 -0.71 -13.21
CA ARG A 225 -32.60 -0.30 -13.53
C ARG A 225 -31.52 -1.02 -12.68
N ALA A 226 -31.87 -2.02 -11.88
CA ALA A 226 -30.94 -2.77 -11.02
C ALA A 226 -30.32 -4.04 -11.68
N GLY A 227 -30.49 -4.22 -12.99
CA GLY A 227 -30.05 -5.41 -13.72
C GLY A 227 -28.53 -5.52 -13.93
N ASP A 228 -27.79 -4.42 -13.89
CA ASP A 228 -26.40 -4.41 -14.35
C ASP A 228 -25.37 -4.56 -13.22
N CYS A 229 -25.76 -4.35 -11.95
CA CYS A 229 -24.83 -4.41 -10.81
C CYS A 229 -24.68 -5.83 -10.23
N ALA A 230 -25.70 -6.69 -10.38
CA ALA A 230 -25.67 -8.08 -9.92
C ALA A 230 -24.78 -8.99 -10.80
N ILE A 231 -24.58 -8.60 -12.07
CA ILE A 231 -23.79 -9.39 -13.03
C ILE A 231 -22.28 -9.22 -12.79
N ALA A 232 -21.84 -8.07 -12.26
CA ALA A 232 -20.42 -7.79 -12.02
C ALA A 232 -19.81 -8.53 -10.81
N PHE A 233 -20.62 -8.82 -9.77
CA PHE A 233 -20.13 -9.46 -8.54
C PHE A 233 -20.56 -10.92 -8.38
N GLY A 234 -21.51 -11.43 -9.17
CA GLY A 234 -21.94 -12.85 -9.10
C GLY A 234 -21.04 -13.84 -9.85
N SER A 235 -20.12 -13.36 -10.69
CA SER A 235 -19.26 -14.25 -11.47
C SER A 235 -18.02 -14.64 -10.65
N GLY A 236 -17.66 -15.94 -10.67
CA GLY A 236 -16.42 -16.43 -10.04
C GLY A 236 -15.15 -15.67 -10.45
N TYR A 237 -15.21 -14.97 -11.59
CA TYR A 237 -14.20 -14.10 -12.17
C TYR A 237 -13.79 -12.92 -11.27
N PHE A 238 -14.73 -12.21 -10.63
CA PHE A 238 -14.40 -11.10 -9.73
C PHE A 238 -13.54 -11.58 -8.56
N SER A 239 -13.78 -12.82 -8.13
CA SER A 239 -13.11 -13.43 -7.01
C SER A 239 -11.72 -13.99 -7.34
N GLU A 240 -11.46 -14.31 -8.60
CA GLU A 240 -10.18 -14.81 -9.10
C GLU A 240 -9.22 -13.65 -9.39
N GLU A 241 -9.68 -12.62 -10.09
CA GLU A 241 -8.85 -11.45 -10.40
C GLU A 241 -8.42 -10.70 -9.12
N TYR A 242 -9.35 -10.49 -8.18
CA TYR A 242 -9.00 -9.94 -6.88
C TYR A 242 -7.95 -10.79 -6.16
N HIS A 243 -8.12 -12.11 -6.16
CA HIS A 243 -7.15 -13.03 -5.53
C HIS A 243 -5.78 -12.95 -6.20
N ARG A 244 -5.75 -12.90 -7.54
CA ARG A 244 -4.53 -12.74 -8.35
C ARG A 244 -3.80 -11.45 -7.96
N LEU A 245 -4.49 -10.32 -7.95
CA LEU A 245 -3.92 -9.03 -7.56
C LEU A 245 -3.41 -9.01 -6.12
N GLN A 246 -4.16 -9.60 -5.17
CA GLN A 246 -3.72 -9.71 -3.78
C GLN A 246 -2.48 -10.60 -3.61
N THR A 247 -2.38 -11.66 -4.42
CA THR A 247 -1.22 -12.56 -4.45
C THR A 247 -0.01 -11.84 -5.02
N GLU A 248 -0.19 -11.16 -6.16
CA GLU A 248 0.83 -10.35 -6.81
C GLU A 248 1.37 -9.28 -5.87
N TYR A 249 0.50 -8.54 -5.18
CA TYR A 249 0.87 -7.57 -4.16
C TYR A 249 1.77 -8.19 -3.08
N ASN A 250 1.36 -9.32 -2.51
CA ASN A 250 2.13 -9.94 -1.43
C ASN A 250 3.49 -10.48 -1.90
N LEU A 251 3.59 -10.95 -3.15
CA LEU A 251 4.86 -11.39 -3.73
C LEU A 251 5.81 -10.21 -3.95
N ILE A 252 5.30 -9.09 -4.48
CA ILE A 252 6.08 -7.85 -4.63
C ILE A 252 6.54 -7.35 -3.26
N TRP A 253 5.65 -7.33 -2.27
CA TRP A 253 5.98 -6.91 -0.91
C TRP A 253 7.02 -7.81 -0.24
N GLN A 254 6.93 -9.13 -0.46
CA GLN A 254 7.98 -10.06 -0.05
C GLN A 254 9.32 -9.73 -0.71
N GLY A 255 9.32 -9.39 -2.00
CA GLY A 255 10.51 -8.95 -2.73
C GLY A 255 11.16 -7.71 -2.13
N VAL A 256 10.37 -6.69 -1.76
CA VAL A 256 10.86 -5.50 -1.04
C VAL A 256 11.62 -5.90 0.23
N ILE A 257 11.04 -6.79 1.05
CA ILE A 257 11.66 -7.25 2.30
C ILE A 257 12.94 -8.03 2.03
N GLN A 258 12.95 -8.88 1.00
CA GLN A 258 14.08 -9.74 0.67
C GLN A 258 15.28 -8.93 0.20
N VAL A 259 15.09 -7.95 -0.69
CA VAL A 259 16.16 -7.04 -1.15
C VAL A 259 16.79 -6.33 0.05
N GLN A 260 15.98 -5.73 0.92
CA GLN A 260 16.49 -5.03 2.10
C GLN A 260 17.24 -5.98 3.04
N LYS A 261 16.73 -7.20 3.22
CA LYS A 261 17.37 -8.20 4.07
C LYS A 261 18.71 -8.65 3.49
N GLU A 262 18.79 -8.82 2.18
CA GLU A 262 20.01 -9.18 1.47
C GLU A 262 21.06 -8.08 1.57
N THR A 263 20.67 -6.82 1.30
CA THR A 263 21.53 -5.64 1.46
C THR A 263 22.16 -5.62 2.86
N PHE A 264 21.36 -5.69 3.93
CA PHE A 264 21.91 -5.62 5.29
C PHE A 264 22.57 -6.91 5.76
N ALA A 265 22.29 -8.06 5.13
CA ALA A 265 22.99 -9.30 5.44
C ALA A 265 24.41 -9.29 4.87
N GLN A 266 24.64 -8.59 3.77
CA GLN A 266 25.92 -8.61 3.05
C GLN A 266 26.60 -7.22 3.01
N ILE A 267 26.08 -6.20 3.69
CA ILE A 267 26.52 -4.80 3.55
C ILE A 267 28.03 -4.55 3.71
N ASN A 268 28.75 -5.41 4.43
CA ASN A 268 30.21 -5.30 4.61
C ASN A 268 31.02 -6.01 3.50
N ASP A 269 30.36 -6.89 2.73
CA ASP A 269 30.94 -7.77 1.72
C ASP A 269 30.52 -7.38 0.29
N LEU A 270 29.48 -6.56 0.14
CA LEU A 270 28.97 -6.12 -1.16
C LEU A 270 29.90 -5.09 -1.80
N ASP A 271 30.18 -5.27 -3.08
CA ASP A 271 30.79 -4.20 -3.87
C ASP A 271 29.75 -3.15 -4.31
N ILE A 272 30.25 -2.06 -4.93
CA ILE A 272 29.40 -0.95 -5.37
C ILE A 272 28.38 -1.40 -6.43
N ASP A 273 28.75 -2.32 -7.32
CA ASP A 273 27.89 -2.78 -8.41
C ASP A 273 26.75 -3.66 -7.88
N GLU A 274 27.04 -4.52 -6.90
CA GLU A 274 26.05 -5.32 -6.20
C GLU A 274 25.08 -4.44 -5.39
N LEU A 275 25.58 -3.41 -4.70
CA LEU A 275 24.74 -2.43 -4.01
C LEU A 275 23.82 -1.68 -4.99
N ASN A 276 24.36 -1.24 -6.12
CA ASN A 276 23.59 -0.58 -7.18
C ASN A 276 22.52 -1.50 -7.77
N PHE A 277 22.83 -2.78 -7.94
CA PHE A 277 21.88 -3.78 -8.41
C PHE A 277 20.73 -4.01 -7.42
N LEU A 278 21.03 -4.13 -6.13
CA LEU A 278 20.02 -4.26 -5.07
C LEU A 278 19.15 -3.00 -4.96
N ASP A 279 19.74 -1.81 -5.03
CA ASP A 279 19.00 -0.54 -5.08
C ASP A 279 18.07 -0.49 -6.30
N PHE A 280 18.57 -0.84 -7.48
CA PHE A 280 17.75 -0.95 -8.70
C PHE A 280 16.58 -1.92 -8.48
N GLN A 281 16.81 -3.11 -7.94
CA GLN A 281 15.72 -4.06 -7.64
C GLN A 281 14.69 -3.46 -6.65
N GLY A 282 15.16 -2.78 -5.61
CA GLY A 282 14.30 -2.11 -4.64
C GLY A 282 13.36 -1.11 -5.32
N LYS A 283 13.91 -0.21 -6.15
CA LYS A 283 13.15 0.76 -6.96
C LYS A 283 12.11 0.08 -7.85
N GLN A 284 12.49 -1.02 -8.51
CA GLN A 284 11.57 -1.80 -9.34
C GLN A 284 10.40 -2.40 -8.53
N TYR A 285 10.65 -2.91 -7.32
CA TYR A 285 9.58 -3.40 -6.46
C TYR A 285 8.65 -2.29 -5.98
N TYR A 286 9.17 -1.11 -5.66
CA TYR A 286 8.33 0.03 -5.26
C TYR A 286 7.41 0.49 -6.40
N SER A 287 7.91 0.59 -7.64
CA SER A 287 7.06 0.89 -8.81
C SER A 287 5.98 -0.17 -9.03
N LYS A 288 6.34 -1.46 -8.94
CA LYS A 288 5.36 -2.56 -9.05
C LYS A 288 4.32 -2.51 -7.93
N LEU A 289 4.72 -2.13 -6.71
CA LEU A 289 3.83 -2.04 -5.55
C LEU A 289 2.77 -0.94 -5.75
N ASN A 290 3.18 0.22 -6.28
CA ASN A 290 2.26 1.30 -6.63
C ASN A 290 1.27 0.86 -7.71
N GLU A 291 1.75 0.21 -8.77
CA GLU A 291 0.91 -0.26 -9.86
C GLU A 291 -0.14 -1.27 -9.37
N VAL A 292 0.27 -2.32 -8.64
CA VAL A 292 -0.67 -3.34 -8.14
C VAL A 292 -1.60 -2.77 -7.06
N GLY A 293 -1.11 -1.87 -6.21
CA GLY A 293 -1.90 -1.18 -5.19
C GLY A 293 -3.01 -0.33 -5.82
N PHE A 294 -2.69 0.41 -6.88
CA PHE A 294 -3.68 1.13 -7.68
C PHE A 294 -4.70 0.18 -8.31
N LYS A 295 -4.23 -0.88 -9.02
CA LYS A 295 -5.10 -1.84 -9.71
C LYS A 295 -6.09 -2.52 -8.77
N ILE A 296 -5.68 -2.87 -7.54
CA ILE A 296 -6.58 -3.45 -6.52
C ILE A 296 -7.73 -2.49 -6.21
N ASN A 297 -7.41 -1.23 -5.95
CA ASN A 297 -8.40 -0.23 -5.55
C ASN A 297 -9.31 0.16 -6.71
N GLU A 298 -8.73 0.38 -7.89
CA GLU A 298 -9.47 0.60 -9.14
C GLU A 298 -10.43 -0.56 -9.42
N PHE A 299 -9.97 -1.80 -9.32
CA PHE A 299 -10.79 -2.99 -9.54
C PHE A 299 -12.00 -3.04 -8.60
N ILE A 300 -11.80 -2.77 -7.30
CA ILE A 300 -12.90 -2.73 -6.33
C ILE A 300 -13.88 -1.61 -6.64
N LEU A 301 -13.39 -0.38 -6.87
CA LEU A 301 -14.23 0.79 -7.13
C LEU A 301 -15.03 0.65 -8.42
N ASN A 302 -14.42 0.15 -9.48
CA ASN A 302 -15.10 -0.15 -10.74
C ASN A 302 -16.17 -1.21 -10.56
N GLY A 303 -15.87 -2.29 -9.83
CA GLY A 303 -16.87 -3.29 -9.48
C GLY A 303 -18.08 -2.63 -8.80
N MET A 304 -17.84 -1.71 -7.86
CA MET A 304 -18.88 -1.04 -7.10
C MET A 304 -19.66 0.03 -7.89
N ASN A 305 -19.31 0.28 -9.15
CA ASN A 305 -19.79 1.42 -9.95
C ASN A 305 -19.57 2.76 -9.22
N ALA A 306 -18.48 2.87 -8.46
CA ALA A 306 -18.08 4.10 -7.80
C ALA A 306 -17.48 5.08 -8.80
N TYR A 307 -17.57 6.38 -8.50
CA TYR A 307 -16.88 7.39 -9.31
C TYR A 307 -15.36 7.27 -9.14
N LEU A 308 -14.65 7.16 -10.26
CA LEU A 308 -13.20 7.08 -10.32
C LEU A 308 -12.64 8.22 -11.20
N PRO A 309 -11.83 9.14 -10.65
CA PRO A 309 -11.08 10.09 -11.46
C PRO A 309 -10.10 9.36 -12.41
N LYS A 310 -9.78 9.97 -13.55
CA LYS A 310 -8.83 9.39 -14.52
C LYS A 310 -7.39 9.70 -14.10
N PHE A 311 -6.75 8.75 -13.43
CA PHE A 311 -5.33 8.84 -13.10
C PHE A 311 -4.47 8.19 -14.18
N GLU A 312 -3.29 8.76 -14.43
CA GLU A 312 -2.23 8.12 -15.22
C GLU A 312 -1.06 7.78 -14.31
N LEU A 313 -0.70 6.49 -14.24
CA LEU A 313 0.43 6.02 -13.44
C LEU A 313 1.75 6.12 -14.19
N LEU A 314 2.76 6.64 -13.51
CA LEU A 314 4.13 6.75 -13.99
C LEU A 314 4.92 5.45 -13.75
N SER A 315 4.52 4.61 -12.78
CA SER A 315 5.17 3.31 -12.54
C SER A 315 5.26 2.46 -13.80
N SER A 316 4.25 2.52 -14.68
CA SER A 316 4.24 1.84 -15.98
C SER A 316 5.44 2.20 -16.90
N LYS A 317 6.02 3.40 -16.73
CA LYS A 317 7.17 3.91 -17.48
C LYS A 317 8.51 3.58 -16.83
N THR A 318 8.50 3.13 -15.58
CA THR A 318 9.71 2.88 -14.76
C THR A 318 9.99 1.39 -14.53
N ILE A 319 8.97 0.55 -14.68
CA ILE A 319 9.11 -0.90 -14.56
C ILE A 319 9.91 -1.42 -15.76
N LYS A 320 11.14 -1.84 -15.46
CA LYS A 320 12.13 -2.39 -16.38
C LYS A 320 12.34 -3.87 -16.09
N ASN A 321 12.69 -4.64 -17.11
CA ASN A 321 13.11 -6.03 -16.93
C ASN A 321 14.51 -6.06 -16.29
N HIS A 322 14.78 -7.04 -15.42
CA HIS A 322 16.10 -7.28 -14.81
C HIS A 322 17.24 -7.34 -15.85
N LEU A 323 16.97 -7.88 -17.05
CA LEU A 323 17.93 -7.92 -18.15
C LEU A 323 18.30 -6.54 -18.71
N GLN A 324 17.50 -5.51 -18.46
CA GLN A 324 17.79 -4.14 -18.90
C GLN A 324 18.80 -3.43 -17.99
N PHE A 325 19.06 -3.94 -16.78
CA PHE A 325 20.15 -3.47 -15.92
C PHE A 325 21.52 -3.83 -16.53
N LEU A 326 21.63 -5.01 -17.15
CA LEU A 326 22.87 -5.50 -17.77
C LEU A 326 23.24 -4.79 -19.09
N ASN A 327 22.36 -3.93 -19.61
CA ASN A 327 22.54 -3.24 -20.89
C ASN A 327 22.92 -1.75 -20.72
N VAL A 328 23.27 -1.33 -19.51
CA VAL A 328 23.71 0.05 -19.19
C VAL A 328 25.23 0.09 -19.09
#